data_AF-A0A8T4NWD8-F1
#
_entry.id   AF-A0A8T4NWD8-F1
#
_cell.length_a   1.000
_cell.length_b   1.000
_cell.length_c   1.000
_cell.angle_alpha   90.00
_cell.angle_beta   90.00
_cell.angle_gamma   90.00
#
_symmetry.space_group_name_H-M   'P 1'
#
loop_
_entity.id
_entity.type
_entity.pdbx_description
1 polymer ?
#
loop_
_entity_poly.entity_id
_entity_poly.type
_entity_poly.pdbx_seq_one_letter_code
_entity_poly.pdbx_strand_id
1 'polypeptide(L)'
;MTDEIDYVAPSDGEFIFRNVSHNGRVYSRVTLFEELSPAMNFEKLLMYHETEKKKGNPSLMDLPWHISLFEKAHGLRETHPDKSGRFRNFVQGVLRSQYPYTTTSVDYVPEEKDIVWGYKGTSDKYSVSENIIGPDREIVSVDAEAVTALTSNSNLEQVKNVLSWINGKTPVWIWRVNSKPKTLDERAVGLGADSGRLGLGSNWDPASRYPAFRVLIED
;
A
#
# COMPACT_ATOMS: atom_id res chain seq x y z
N MET A 1 6.00 21.27 -16.43
CA MET A 1 5.68 19.85 -16.69
C MET A 1 4.26 19.62 -16.25
N THR A 2 3.42 19.04 -17.10
CA THR A 2 2.01 18.76 -16.80
C THR A 2 1.90 17.52 -15.92
N ASP A 3 1.07 17.58 -14.88
CA ASP A 3 0.70 16.41 -14.08
C ASP A 3 -0.24 15.54 -14.91
N GLU A 4 0.18 14.30 -15.21
CA GLU A 4 -0.59 13.39 -16.05
C GLU A 4 -0.41 11.93 -15.60
N ILE A 5 -1.47 11.13 -15.79
CA ILE A 5 -1.40 9.68 -15.81
C ILE A 5 -1.48 9.24 -17.26
N ASP A 6 -0.59 8.38 -17.75
CA ASP A 6 -0.68 7.80 -19.09
C ASP A 6 -0.98 6.29 -19.00
N TYR A 7 -1.81 5.78 -19.91
CA TYR A 7 -2.09 4.35 -20.04
C TYR A 7 -1.62 3.84 -21.41
N VAL A 8 -0.97 2.68 -21.43
CA VAL A 8 -0.41 2.06 -22.65
C VAL A 8 -0.89 0.59 -22.78
N ALA A 9 -1.42 0.18 -23.94
CA ALA A 9 -1.85 -1.21 -24.25
C ALA A 9 -1.31 -1.75 -25.60
N PRO A 10 -1.01 -3.07 -25.76
CA PRO A 10 -0.41 -4.02 -24.80
C PRO A 10 0.85 -4.75 -25.34
N SER A 11 1.80 -5.14 -24.46
CA SER A 11 1.90 -6.53 -23.96
C SER A 11 1.52 -6.76 -22.49
N ASP A 12 1.73 -5.79 -21.56
CA ASP A 12 1.56 -6.04 -20.11
C ASP A 12 0.66 -5.05 -19.35
N GLY A 13 0.22 -3.95 -19.98
CA GLY A 13 -0.65 -2.94 -19.35
C GLY A 13 0.03 -2.15 -18.22
N GLU A 14 0.16 -0.83 -18.36
CA GLU A 14 0.82 0.00 -17.35
C GLU A 14 0.09 1.33 -17.11
N PHE A 15 0.22 1.84 -15.88
CA PHE A 15 -0.18 3.18 -15.47
C PHE A 15 1.07 4.00 -15.14
N ILE A 16 1.33 5.04 -15.92
CA ILE A 16 2.47 5.92 -15.73
C ILE A 16 1.99 7.17 -15.00
N PHE A 17 2.56 7.48 -13.84
CA PHE A 17 2.29 8.68 -13.05
C PHE A 17 3.47 9.64 -13.17
N ARG A 18 3.20 10.93 -13.34
CA ARG A 18 4.22 11.99 -13.32
C ARG A 18 4.16 12.81 -12.04
N ASN A 19 5.32 13.24 -11.54
CA ASN A 19 5.45 14.09 -10.34
C ASN A 19 4.69 13.51 -9.15
N VAL A 20 5.04 12.29 -8.75
CA VAL A 20 4.46 11.63 -7.57
C VAL A 20 5.23 12.08 -6.34
N SER A 21 4.53 12.63 -5.34
CA SER A 21 5.13 12.94 -4.04
C SER A 21 5.08 11.69 -3.15
N HIS A 22 6.22 11.31 -2.58
CA HIS A 22 6.32 10.21 -1.64
C HIS A 22 7.44 10.49 -0.63
N ASN A 23 7.11 10.42 0.67
CA ASN A 23 8.05 10.68 1.78
C ASN A 23 8.88 11.97 1.63
N GLY A 24 8.24 13.05 1.20
CA GLY A 24 8.87 14.37 1.03
C GLY A 24 9.73 14.55 -0.22
N ARG A 25 9.80 13.53 -1.09
CA ARG A 25 10.46 13.59 -2.39
C ARG A 25 9.44 13.56 -3.52
N VAL A 26 9.76 14.23 -4.63
CA VAL A 26 8.99 14.17 -5.87
C VAL A 26 9.74 13.32 -6.88
N TYR A 27 9.06 12.32 -7.43
CA TYR A 27 9.57 11.40 -8.44
C TYR A 27 9.02 11.80 -9.81
N SER A 28 9.89 11.91 -10.81
CA SER A 28 9.49 12.41 -12.13
C SER A 28 8.55 11.45 -12.85
N ARG A 29 8.78 10.14 -12.67
CA ARG A 29 7.98 9.09 -13.29
C ARG A 29 7.88 7.85 -12.42
N VAL A 30 6.65 7.35 -12.24
CA VAL A 30 6.37 6.09 -11.53
C VAL A 30 5.44 5.26 -12.39
N THR A 31 5.85 4.04 -12.73
CA THR A 31 5.08 3.13 -13.58
C THR A 31 4.56 1.97 -12.75
N LEU A 32 3.24 1.85 -12.61
CA LEU A 32 2.56 0.69 -12.01
C LEU A 32 2.17 -0.30 -13.10
N PHE A 33 2.50 -1.57 -12.93
CA PHE A 33 2.20 -2.62 -13.89
C PHE A 33 0.89 -3.33 -13.54
N GLU A 34 0.08 -3.67 -14.55
CA GLU A 34 -1.13 -4.48 -14.36
C GLU A 34 -0.79 -5.94 -14.01
N GLU A 35 0.34 -6.45 -14.51
CA GLU A 35 0.90 -7.74 -14.11
C GLU A 35 1.46 -7.67 -12.67
N LEU A 36 0.79 -8.36 -11.74
CA LEU A 36 1.23 -8.48 -10.35
C LEU A 36 2.43 -9.43 -10.21
N SER A 37 3.10 -9.39 -9.07
CA SER A 37 4.12 -10.39 -8.75
C SER A 37 3.50 -11.79 -8.51
N PRO A 38 4.28 -12.88 -8.58
CA PRO A 38 3.83 -14.17 -8.11
C PRO A 38 3.43 -14.14 -6.63
N ALA A 39 2.50 -15.00 -6.22
CA ALA A 39 2.19 -15.17 -4.81
C ALA A 39 3.42 -15.68 -4.03
N MET A 40 3.80 -14.97 -2.98
CA MET A 40 5.02 -15.23 -2.20
C MET A 40 4.76 -15.02 -0.71
N ASN A 41 5.55 -15.68 0.14
CA ASN A 41 5.60 -15.32 1.56
C ASN A 41 6.37 -14.01 1.73
N PHE A 42 6.26 -13.38 2.91
CA PHE A 42 6.83 -12.05 3.14
C PHE A 42 8.36 -12.00 2.98
N GLU A 43 9.09 -13.03 3.41
CA GLU A 43 10.54 -13.11 3.22
C GLU A 43 10.94 -13.12 1.73
N LYS A 44 10.26 -13.95 0.91
CA LYS A 44 10.49 -13.98 -0.54
C LYS A 44 10.06 -12.69 -1.22
N LEU A 45 9.02 -12.03 -0.72
CA LEU A 45 8.56 -10.74 -1.21
C LEU A 45 9.67 -9.69 -1.07
N LEU A 46 10.33 -9.62 0.09
CA LEU A 46 11.46 -8.71 0.34
C LEU A 46 12.68 -9.06 -0.53
N MET A 47 13.02 -10.35 -0.65
CA MET A 47 14.12 -10.79 -1.53
C MET A 47 13.85 -10.48 -3.01
N TYR A 48 12.62 -10.65 -3.46
CA TYR A 48 12.20 -10.33 -4.83
C TYR A 48 12.37 -8.83 -5.08
N HIS A 49 11.87 -7.98 -4.17
CA HIS A 49 11.99 -6.53 -4.27
C HIS A 49 13.45 -6.11 -4.46
N GLU A 50 14.34 -6.54 -3.56
CA GLU A 50 15.76 -6.16 -3.60
C GLU A 50 16.46 -6.68 -4.86
N THR A 51 16.10 -7.89 -5.32
CA THR A 51 16.68 -8.50 -6.52
C THR A 51 16.27 -7.77 -7.80
N GLU A 52 14.98 -7.50 -7.96
CA GLU A 52 14.48 -6.82 -9.16
C GLU A 52 14.92 -5.36 -9.20
N LYS A 53 14.92 -4.67 -8.05
CA LYS A 53 15.44 -3.30 -7.94
C LYS A 53 16.89 -3.21 -8.41
N LYS A 54 17.76 -4.13 -7.98
CA LYS A 54 19.18 -4.15 -8.39
C LYS A 54 19.40 -4.35 -9.90
N LYS A 55 18.45 -4.99 -10.58
CA LYS A 55 18.48 -5.19 -12.04
C LYS A 55 17.91 -3.98 -12.81
N GLY A 56 17.32 -3.01 -12.12
CA GLY A 56 16.55 -1.93 -12.76
C GLY A 56 15.17 -2.41 -13.25
N ASN A 57 14.67 -3.53 -12.74
CA ASN A 57 13.36 -4.07 -13.09
C ASN A 57 12.26 -3.54 -12.15
N PRO A 58 10.97 -3.70 -12.51
CA PRO A 58 9.87 -3.38 -11.61
C PRO A 58 9.98 -4.15 -10.29
N SER A 59 10.05 -3.43 -9.18
CA SER A 59 10.12 -3.97 -7.82
C SER A 59 8.78 -3.82 -7.09
N LEU A 60 8.72 -4.13 -5.79
CA LEU A 60 7.46 -4.12 -5.03
C LEU A 60 7.30 -2.86 -4.19
N MET A 61 6.04 -2.50 -3.88
CA MET A 61 5.69 -1.31 -3.10
C MET A 61 5.40 -1.63 -1.62
N ASP A 62 5.79 -0.70 -0.75
CA ASP A 62 5.29 -0.62 0.62
C ASP A 62 3.89 0.03 0.63
N LEU A 63 3.21 -0.02 1.76
CA LEU A 63 1.88 0.60 1.89
C LEU A 63 1.89 2.12 1.58
N PRO A 64 2.85 2.94 2.07
CA PRO A 64 2.90 4.36 1.74
C PRO A 64 2.98 4.67 0.23
N TRP A 65 3.68 3.85 -0.57
CA TRP A 65 3.68 4.00 -2.03
C TRP A 65 2.29 3.79 -2.63
N HIS A 66 1.54 2.78 -2.17
CA HIS A 66 0.16 2.56 -2.64
C HIS A 66 -0.70 3.79 -2.36
N ILE A 67 -0.61 4.35 -1.16
CA ILE A 67 -1.37 5.54 -0.77
C ILE A 67 -0.99 6.74 -1.64
N SER A 68 0.30 6.94 -1.92
CA SER A 68 0.81 8.02 -2.77
C SER A 68 0.25 7.94 -4.21
N LEU A 69 0.20 6.74 -4.79
CA LEU A 69 -0.39 6.53 -6.12
C LEU A 69 -1.91 6.69 -6.13
N PHE A 70 -2.60 6.19 -5.09
CA PHE A 70 -4.05 6.36 -4.96
C PHE A 70 -4.43 7.83 -4.81
N GLU A 71 -3.65 8.59 -4.05
CA GLU A 71 -3.81 10.04 -3.91
C GLU A 71 -3.62 10.79 -5.22
N LYS A 72 -2.57 10.45 -5.98
CA LYS A 72 -2.33 11.06 -7.29
C LYS A 72 -3.48 10.78 -8.25
N ALA A 73 -3.94 9.54 -8.34
CA ALA A 73 -5.08 9.18 -9.17
C ALA A 73 -6.38 9.87 -8.72
N HIS A 74 -6.61 9.93 -7.41
CA HIS A 74 -7.76 10.61 -6.82
C HIS A 74 -7.73 12.11 -7.14
N GLY A 75 -6.58 12.77 -7.06
CA GLY A 75 -6.42 14.19 -7.41
C GLY A 75 -6.75 14.51 -8.87
N LEU A 76 -6.52 13.56 -9.78
CA LEU A 76 -6.77 13.72 -11.21
C LEU A 76 -8.20 13.33 -11.63
N ARG A 77 -9.06 12.87 -10.72
CA ARG A 77 -10.37 12.31 -11.06
C ARG A 77 -11.33 13.28 -11.76
N GLU A 78 -11.18 14.58 -11.53
CA GLU A 78 -12.05 15.61 -12.15
C GLU A 78 -11.50 16.08 -13.51
N THR A 79 -10.17 16.12 -13.67
CA THR A 79 -9.50 16.59 -14.89
C THR A 79 -9.23 15.48 -15.90
N HIS A 80 -9.05 14.25 -15.43
CA HIS A 80 -8.81 13.05 -16.23
C HIS A 80 -9.68 11.87 -15.75
N PRO A 81 -11.02 12.01 -15.76
CA PRO A 81 -11.95 11.04 -15.19
C PRO A 81 -11.80 9.63 -15.78
N ASP A 82 -11.55 9.52 -17.08
CA ASP A 82 -11.39 8.21 -17.74
C ASP A 82 -10.13 7.50 -17.28
N LYS A 83 -9.01 8.22 -17.19
CA LYS A 83 -7.71 7.65 -16.78
C LYS A 83 -7.73 7.26 -15.30
N SER A 84 -8.20 8.16 -14.43
CA SER A 84 -8.36 7.88 -13.00
C SER A 84 -9.40 6.79 -12.74
N GLY A 85 -10.49 6.74 -13.52
CA GLY A 85 -11.53 5.73 -13.42
C GLY A 85 -11.02 4.33 -13.80
N ARG A 86 -10.20 4.24 -14.86
CA ARG A 86 -9.56 2.98 -15.25
C ARG A 86 -8.62 2.47 -14.16
N PHE A 87 -7.73 3.34 -13.66
CA PHE A 87 -6.83 2.99 -12.57
C PHE A 87 -7.59 2.51 -11.34
N ARG A 88 -8.62 3.26 -10.93
CA ARG A 88 -9.49 2.89 -9.80
C ARG A 88 -10.09 1.51 -9.98
N ASN A 89 -10.66 1.23 -11.16
CA ASN A 89 -11.32 -0.05 -11.43
C ASN A 89 -10.31 -1.21 -11.42
N PHE A 90 -9.10 -1.00 -11.96
CA PHE A 90 -8.02 -1.99 -11.89
C PHE A 90 -7.63 -2.29 -10.43
N VAL A 91 -7.29 -1.26 -9.65
CA VAL A 91 -6.91 -1.42 -8.24
C VAL A 91 -8.04 -2.08 -7.45
N GLN A 92 -9.27 -1.60 -7.60
CA GLN A 92 -10.44 -2.19 -6.94
C GLN A 92 -10.60 -3.67 -7.28
N GLY A 93 -10.43 -4.05 -8.55
CA GLY A 93 -10.48 -5.44 -8.98
C GLY A 93 -9.43 -6.31 -8.28
N VAL A 94 -8.19 -5.82 -8.22
CA VAL A 94 -7.08 -6.51 -7.52
C VAL A 94 -7.36 -6.63 -6.02
N LEU A 95 -7.77 -5.54 -5.36
CA LEU A 95 -8.05 -5.54 -3.91
C LEU A 95 -9.20 -6.49 -3.53
N ARG A 96 -10.19 -6.69 -4.41
CA ARG A 96 -11.34 -7.57 -4.19
C ARG A 96 -11.07 -9.05 -4.46
N SER A 97 -10.19 -9.34 -5.43
CA SER A 97 -9.99 -10.71 -5.92
C SER A 97 -8.69 -11.35 -5.44
N GLN A 98 -7.65 -10.56 -5.18
CA GLN A 98 -6.29 -11.07 -4.94
C GLN A 98 -5.68 -10.65 -3.62
N TYR A 99 -6.24 -9.66 -2.91
CA TYR A 99 -5.80 -9.26 -1.56
C TYR A 99 -4.27 -9.04 -1.51
N PRO A 100 -3.71 -8.06 -2.25
CA PRO A 100 -2.26 -7.97 -2.41
C PRO A 100 -1.55 -7.64 -1.09
N TYR A 101 -0.38 -8.27 -0.89
CA TYR A 101 0.57 -7.87 0.14
C TYR A 101 1.32 -6.59 -0.25
N THR A 102 1.87 -5.95 0.77
CA THR A 102 2.87 -4.87 0.62
C THR A 102 4.21 -5.32 1.18
N THR A 103 5.29 -4.58 0.94
CA THR A 103 6.58 -4.74 1.65
C THR A 103 6.56 -4.13 3.06
N THR A 104 5.40 -3.69 3.56
CA THR A 104 5.22 -3.20 4.93
C THR A 104 4.91 -4.35 5.87
N SER A 105 5.54 -4.37 7.05
CA SER A 105 5.19 -5.28 8.15
C SER A 105 5.09 -4.53 9.48
N VAL A 106 4.46 -5.17 10.46
CA VAL A 106 4.41 -4.71 11.84
C VAL A 106 5.02 -5.78 12.74
N ASP A 107 6.03 -5.38 13.50
CA ASP A 107 6.57 -6.14 14.61
C ASP A 107 5.79 -5.75 15.87
N TYR A 108 4.96 -6.68 16.35
CA TYR A 108 4.22 -6.51 17.60
C TYR A 108 5.13 -6.88 18.77
N VAL A 109 5.74 -5.86 19.38
CA VAL A 109 6.71 -6.02 20.47
C VAL A 109 5.98 -6.15 21.81
N PRO A 110 6.28 -7.18 22.64
CA PRO A 110 5.75 -7.26 24.01
C PRO A 110 6.16 -6.04 24.83
N GLU A 111 5.23 -5.47 25.59
CA GLU A 111 5.46 -4.38 26.57
C GLU A 111 5.96 -3.03 26.00
N GLU A 112 6.35 -2.96 24.72
CA GLU A 112 6.82 -1.74 24.05
C GLU A 112 5.86 -1.25 22.95
N LYS A 113 6.18 -0.14 22.27
CA LYS A 113 5.47 0.25 21.04
C LYS A 113 5.71 -0.78 19.95
N ASP A 114 4.73 -0.94 19.04
CA ASP A 114 4.94 -1.76 17.84
C ASP A 114 5.87 -1.04 16.88
N ILE A 115 6.52 -1.78 15.98
CA ILE A 115 7.40 -1.21 14.97
C ILE A 115 6.83 -1.50 13.59
N VAL A 116 6.39 -0.45 12.90
CA VAL A 116 6.03 -0.53 11.48
C VAL A 116 7.30 -0.43 10.65
N TRP A 117 7.55 -1.44 9.83
CA TRP A 117 8.67 -1.47 8.90
C TRP A 117 8.18 -1.26 7.48
N GLY A 118 8.87 -0.40 6.72
CA GLY A 118 8.88 -0.50 5.27
C GLY A 118 10.14 -1.22 4.81
N TYR A 119 10.00 -2.19 3.90
CA TYR A 119 11.12 -2.89 3.28
C TYR A 119 12.12 -3.51 4.29
N LYS A 120 11.62 -4.13 5.37
CA LYS A 120 12.43 -4.73 6.44
C LYS A 120 13.54 -5.62 5.86
N GLY A 121 14.78 -5.46 6.34
CA GLY A 121 15.91 -6.28 5.91
C GLY A 121 16.49 -5.96 4.51
N THR A 122 15.97 -4.95 3.82
CA THR A 122 16.51 -4.49 2.52
C THR A 122 17.37 -3.23 2.67
N SER A 123 17.92 -2.75 1.54
CA SER A 123 18.64 -1.48 1.47
C SER A 123 17.75 -0.24 1.66
N ASP A 124 16.44 -0.36 1.42
CA ASP A 124 15.46 0.74 1.52
C ASP A 124 14.73 0.81 2.87
N LYS A 125 15.17 0.00 3.85
CA LYS A 125 14.44 -0.17 5.10
C LYS A 125 14.26 1.15 5.85
N TYR A 126 13.08 1.33 6.42
CA TYR A 126 12.80 2.37 7.41
C TYR A 126 11.82 1.84 8.45
N SER A 127 11.68 2.55 9.57
CA SER A 127 10.73 2.17 10.62
C SER A 127 10.09 3.35 11.32
N VAL A 128 8.91 3.10 11.87
CA VAL A 128 8.17 4.02 12.76
C VAL A 128 7.67 3.22 13.96
N SER A 129 7.91 3.72 15.17
CA SER A 129 7.40 3.09 16.39
C SER A 129 6.08 3.71 16.81
N GLU A 130 5.01 2.90 16.83
CA GLU A 130 3.67 3.35 17.25
C GLU A 130 2.84 2.21 17.86
N ASN A 131 1.80 2.54 18.62
CA ASN A 131 0.79 1.59 19.09
C ASN A 131 -0.16 1.23 17.93
N ILE A 132 0.14 0.12 17.26
CA ILE A 132 -0.70 -0.40 16.18
C ILE A 132 -1.80 -1.29 16.73
N ILE A 133 -1.62 -1.92 17.89
CA ILE A 133 -2.65 -2.76 18.51
C ILE A 133 -3.95 -2.01 18.79
N GLY A 134 -5.06 -2.68 18.54
CA GLY A 134 -6.40 -2.14 18.78
C GLY A 134 -7.47 -3.01 18.15
N PRO A 135 -8.76 -2.67 18.33
CA PRO A 135 -9.85 -3.45 17.76
C PRO A 135 -9.93 -3.30 16.24
N ASP A 136 -10.46 -4.32 15.57
CA ASP A 136 -10.96 -4.21 14.20
C ASP A 136 -12.17 -3.27 14.17
N ARG A 137 -12.10 -2.19 13.38
CA ARG A 137 -13.19 -1.21 13.28
C ARG A 137 -13.08 -0.34 12.03
N GLU A 138 -14.15 0.39 11.75
CA GLU A 138 -14.10 1.57 10.88
C GLU A 138 -13.12 2.60 11.46
N ILE A 139 -12.29 3.19 10.60
CA ILE A 139 -11.26 4.15 10.99
C ILE A 139 -11.91 5.44 11.52
N VAL A 140 -11.58 5.78 12.77
CA VAL A 140 -12.02 6.99 13.46
C VAL A 140 -10.81 7.82 13.93
N SER A 141 -11.06 9.01 14.48
CA SER A 141 -10.01 9.96 14.88
C SER A 141 -8.97 9.38 15.85
N VAL A 142 -9.36 8.49 16.76
CA VAL A 142 -8.42 7.83 17.69
C VAL A 142 -7.44 6.88 16.99
N ASP A 143 -7.68 6.51 15.72
CA ASP A 143 -6.78 5.67 14.92
C ASP A 143 -5.75 6.50 14.11
N ALA A 144 -5.76 7.83 14.22
CA ALA A 144 -4.95 8.72 13.38
C ALA A 144 -3.44 8.40 13.43
N GLU A 145 -2.88 8.16 14.61
CA GLU A 145 -1.44 7.85 14.77
C GLU A 145 -1.09 6.50 14.14
N ALA A 146 -1.90 5.47 14.37
CA ALA A 146 -1.71 4.15 13.77
C ALA A 146 -1.81 4.20 12.24
N VAL A 147 -2.79 4.93 11.70
CA VAL A 147 -2.92 5.14 10.24
C VAL A 147 -1.71 5.89 9.71
N THR A 148 -1.27 6.95 10.38
CA THR A 148 -0.09 7.74 9.98
C THR A 148 1.16 6.87 9.93
N ALA A 149 1.38 6.02 10.94
CA ALA A 149 2.52 5.11 10.98
C ALA A 149 2.50 4.08 9.84
N LEU A 150 1.31 3.63 9.42
CA LEU A 150 1.13 2.63 8.35
C LEU A 150 1.22 3.25 6.95
N THR A 151 0.71 4.47 6.76
CA THR A 151 0.57 5.10 5.43
C THR A 151 1.58 6.21 5.14
N SER A 152 2.33 6.66 6.15
CA SER A 152 3.14 7.88 6.13
C SER A 152 2.35 9.15 5.79
N ASN A 153 1.01 9.13 5.91
CA ASN A 153 0.16 10.30 5.72
C ASN A 153 -0.53 10.69 7.03
N SER A 154 -0.23 11.89 7.53
CA SER A 154 -0.78 12.45 8.76
C SER A 154 -2.21 13.01 8.63
N ASN A 155 -2.74 13.11 7.41
CA ASN A 155 -4.09 13.56 7.14
C ASN A 155 -5.05 12.36 7.04
N LEU A 156 -5.59 11.96 8.19
CA LEU A 156 -6.52 10.83 8.31
C LEU A 156 -7.71 10.91 7.35
N GLU A 157 -8.32 12.09 7.21
CA GLU A 157 -9.49 12.28 6.36
C GLU A 157 -9.13 12.17 4.88
N GLN A 158 -7.94 12.62 4.47
CA GLN A 158 -7.46 12.40 3.10
C GLN A 158 -7.29 10.91 2.81
N VAL A 159 -6.64 10.16 3.71
CA VAL A 159 -6.47 8.70 3.57
C VAL A 159 -7.83 8.01 3.45
N LYS A 160 -8.77 8.34 4.34
CA LYS A 160 -10.13 7.78 4.31
C LYS A 160 -10.84 8.11 3.00
N ASN A 161 -10.78 9.35 2.54
CA ASN A 161 -11.44 9.78 1.31
C ASN A 161 -10.89 9.05 0.08
N VAL A 162 -9.56 8.90 -0.01
CA VAL A 162 -8.89 8.22 -1.11
C VAL A 162 -9.23 6.73 -1.13
N LEU A 163 -9.11 6.05 0.01
CA LEU A 163 -9.42 4.62 0.11
C LEU A 163 -10.91 4.34 -0.11
N SER A 164 -11.78 5.20 0.41
CA SER A 164 -13.22 5.12 0.16
C SER A 164 -13.52 5.28 -1.33
N TRP A 165 -12.88 6.23 -2.01
CA TRP A 165 -13.02 6.40 -3.46
C TRP A 165 -12.56 5.16 -4.23
N ILE A 166 -11.40 4.57 -3.89
CA ILE A 166 -10.88 3.36 -4.53
C ILE A 166 -11.93 2.24 -4.54
N ASN A 167 -12.62 2.01 -3.41
CA ASN A 167 -13.62 0.95 -3.32
C ASN A 167 -15.07 1.40 -3.63
N GLY A 168 -15.27 2.58 -4.20
CA GLY A 168 -16.60 3.02 -4.64
C GLY A 168 -17.48 3.61 -3.54
N LYS A 169 -16.91 4.48 -2.70
CA LYS A 169 -17.57 5.20 -1.58
C LYS A 169 -18.02 4.29 -0.43
N THR A 170 -17.16 3.36 -0.03
CA THR A 170 -17.39 2.50 1.14
C THR A 170 -16.66 3.02 2.39
N PRO A 171 -17.12 2.67 3.60
CA PRO A 171 -16.34 2.82 4.82
C PRO A 171 -14.94 2.19 4.71
N VAL A 172 -13.98 2.79 5.43
CA VAL A 172 -12.59 2.31 5.48
C VAL A 172 -12.33 1.74 6.86
N TRP A 173 -11.80 0.52 6.89
CA TRP A 173 -11.59 -0.26 8.10
C TRP A 173 -10.10 -0.46 8.36
N ILE A 174 -9.74 -0.56 9.62
CA ILE A 174 -8.42 -1.01 10.06
C ILE A 174 -8.58 -2.36 10.76
N TRP A 175 -7.73 -3.32 10.40
CA TRP A 175 -7.71 -4.67 10.97
C TRP A 175 -6.38 -4.92 11.64
N ARG A 176 -6.42 -5.30 12.91
CA ARG A 176 -5.26 -5.27 13.80
C ARG A 176 -5.17 -6.52 14.65
N VAL A 177 -4.04 -6.68 15.31
CA VAL A 177 -3.96 -7.55 16.47
C VAL A 177 -4.64 -6.84 17.65
N ASN A 178 -5.61 -7.51 18.30
CA ASN A 178 -6.43 -6.91 19.36
C ASN A 178 -5.74 -6.83 20.72
N SER A 179 -4.65 -7.58 20.93
CA SER A 179 -3.94 -7.65 22.21
C SER A 179 -2.46 -7.93 22.02
N LYS A 180 -1.61 -7.33 22.86
CA LYS A 180 -0.15 -7.55 22.81
C LYS A 180 0.20 -9.04 22.85
N PRO A 181 1.01 -9.54 21.91
CA PRO A 181 1.49 -10.91 21.98
C PRO A 181 2.48 -11.05 23.14
N LYS A 182 2.64 -12.28 23.65
CA LYS A 182 3.60 -12.60 24.72
C LYS A 182 5.04 -12.67 24.23
N THR A 183 5.22 -12.81 22.93
CA THR A 183 6.50 -12.86 22.22
C THR A 183 6.42 -11.94 21.02
N LEU A 184 7.56 -11.53 20.47
CA LEU A 184 7.59 -10.82 19.20
C LEU A 184 6.78 -11.58 18.14
N ASP A 185 5.84 -10.90 17.50
CA ASP A 185 5.00 -11.44 16.43
C ASP A 185 5.06 -10.49 15.23
N GLU A 186 5.51 -10.99 14.08
CA GLU A 186 5.60 -10.20 12.85
C GLU A 186 4.41 -10.49 11.95
N ARG A 187 3.73 -9.43 11.49
CA ARG A 187 2.61 -9.54 10.54
C ARG A 187 2.85 -8.67 9.31
N ALA A 188 2.49 -9.20 8.15
CA ALA A 188 2.49 -8.41 6.93
C ALA A 188 1.32 -7.42 6.93
N VAL A 189 1.52 -6.28 6.28
CA VAL A 189 0.46 -5.31 6.00
C VAL A 189 -0.07 -5.53 4.59
N GLY A 190 -1.41 -5.59 4.47
CA GLY A 190 -2.12 -5.80 3.22
C GLY A 190 -3.31 -4.88 3.05
N LEU A 191 -3.81 -4.83 1.82
CA LEU A 191 -5.04 -4.11 1.47
C LEU A 191 -6.05 -5.11 0.92
N GLY A 192 -7.28 -5.05 1.41
CA GLY A 192 -8.38 -5.90 0.95
C GLY A 192 -9.66 -5.11 0.80
N ALA A 193 -10.51 -5.50 -0.13
CA ALA A 193 -11.81 -4.86 -0.31
C ALA A 193 -12.92 -5.88 -0.53
N ASP A 194 -14.12 -5.55 -0.06
CA ASP A 194 -15.36 -6.25 -0.39
C ASP A 194 -16.42 -5.23 -0.86
N SER A 195 -17.67 -5.68 -1.03
CA SER A 195 -18.76 -4.80 -1.48
C SER A 195 -19.16 -3.73 -0.46
N GLY A 196 -18.82 -3.90 0.81
CA GLY A 196 -19.20 -3.01 1.90
C GLY A 196 -18.05 -2.19 2.50
N ARG A 197 -16.78 -2.57 2.28
CA ARG A 197 -15.63 -1.92 2.92
C ARG A 197 -14.31 -2.14 2.18
N LEU A 198 -13.35 -1.25 2.46
CA LEU A 198 -11.92 -1.47 2.20
C LEU A 198 -11.18 -1.54 3.54
N GLY A 199 -10.38 -2.59 3.73
CA GLY A 199 -9.58 -2.83 4.92
C GLY A 199 -8.10 -2.56 4.70
N LEU A 200 -7.50 -1.83 5.63
CA LEU A 200 -6.07 -1.80 5.88
C LEU A 200 -5.77 -2.85 6.95
N GLY A 201 -5.14 -3.95 6.57
CA GLY A 201 -4.86 -5.05 7.47
C GLY A 201 -3.40 -5.08 7.90
N SER A 202 -3.15 -5.07 9.21
CA SER A 202 -1.83 -5.29 9.81
C SER A 202 -1.77 -6.59 10.62
N ASN A 203 -2.69 -7.51 10.37
CA ASN A 203 -2.82 -8.79 11.08
C ASN A 203 -2.59 -10.01 10.17
N TRP A 204 -2.08 -9.82 8.96
CA TRP A 204 -2.01 -10.89 7.97
C TRP A 204 -0.84 -11.83 8.27
N ASP A 205 -1.13 -13.12 8.22
CA ASP A 205 -0.10 -14.16 8.22
C ASP A 205 0.72 -14.03 6.93
N PRO A 206 2.06 -13.92 6.99
CA PRO A 206 2.94 -13.81 5.82
C PRO A 206 3.01 -15.07 4.93
N ALA A 207 1.90 -15.80 4.75
CA ALA A 207 1.84 -17.04 3.98
C ALA A 207 1.93 -16.80 2.46
N SER A 208 2.37 -17.81 1.70
CA SER A 208 2.52 -17.78 0.22
C SER A 208 1.20 -17.78 -0.55
N ARG A 209 0.31 -16.81 -0.30
CA ARG A 209 -1.06 -16.80 -0.84
C ARG A 209 -1.37 -15.62 -1.73
N TYR A 210 -0.73 -14.48 -1.50
CA TYR A 210 -1.11 -13.24 -2.16
C TYR A 210 0.04 -12.64 -2.96
N PRO A 211 -0.25 -12.06 -4.14
CA PRO A 211 0.71 -11.33 -4.94
C PRO A 211 0.94 -9.92 -4.36
N ALA A 212 1.78 -9.13 -5.03
CA ALA A 212 1.97 -7.71 -4.73
C ALA A 212 2.01 -6.89 -6.03
N PHE A 213 1.70 -5.59 -5.92
CA PHE A 213 1.85 -4.68 -7.04
C PHE A 213 3.31 -4.46 -7.40
N ARG A 214 3.59 -4.36 -8.71
CA ARG A 214 4.91 -4.11 -9.26
C ARG A 214 5.02 -2.67 -9.74
N VAL A 215 6.13 -2.02 -9.41
CA VAL A 215 6.39 -0.62 -9.73
C VAL A 215 7.80 -0.42 -10.27
N LEU A 216 7.94 0.48 -11.24
CA LEU A 216 9.23 1.05 -11.64
C LEU A 216 9.25 2.53 -11.27
N ILE A 217 10.26 2.95 -10.51
CA ILE A 217 10.41 4.33 -10.03
C ILE A 217 11.60 4.95 -10.73
N GLU A 218 11.37 6.09 -11.38
CA GLU A 218 12.37 6.84 -12.15
C GLU A 218 12.44 8.27 -11.59
N ASP A 219 13.67 8.73 -11.33
CA ASP A 219 13.99 10.08 -10.84
C ASP A 219 14.28 11.04 -11.99
#